data_AF-A0A3D0ZTS5-F1
#
_entry.id   AF-A0A3D0ZTS5-F1
#
_cell.length_a   1.000
_cell.length_b   1.000
_cell.length_c   1.000
_cell.angle_alpha   90.00
_cell.angle_beta   90.00
_cell.angle_gamma   90.00
#
_symmetry.space_group_name_H-M   'P 1'
#
loop_
_entity.id
_entity.type
_entity.pdbx_description
1 polymer ?
#
loop_
_entity_poly.entity_id
_entity_poly.type
_entity_poly.pdbx_seq_one_letter_code
_entity_poly.pdbx_strand_id
1 'polypeptide(L)'
;MNRRSKPLDGLKVVDFSAVFAGPICTRLLSDCGADVIKIEPPMGGDVIRGPFGRSRLFAHFNAGKRCVAIDLVHQEGQKLAHELIAEADVVVENYRPGIMAKFDLDYASLKDEFPALVYCSISGFGQAGPQVHRAAYAPIAHAASGFDYVHQLDQIDSEAPPPVWGIMVADMLTGSYAHGAILTALLGRERHGRGDYIDVTMLESMMMLIPSHIQFAQMENPPPAAGFRPILCKDGFVMVCIVSDKNLKCLAKTIGKSELADDERFQLGNRSRNQDAFFKEIEEFTTQYTVVEAERILNDGGVPCSRYNAPSDLFSHPQLTERRSFTEFEDDTSKFLVQNAPYLLRNVDISTTPTNPELGEHTTEIFGQSRDSNLLRSWRDQGIVGFPD
;
A
#
# COMPACT_ATOMS: atom_id res chain seq x y z
N MET A 1 -20.12 -19.22 16.71
CA MET A 1 -19.53 -18.03 17.37
C MET A 1 -20.24 -16.81 16.79
N ASN A 2 -20.90 -15.98 17.60
CA ASN A 2 -21.48 -14.73 17.10
C ASN A 2 -20.36 -13.88 16.50
N ARG A 3 -20.36 -13.69 15.17
CA ARG A 3 -19.48 -12.72 14.52
C ARG A 3 -19.80 -11.36 15.15
N ARG A 4 -18.83 -10.77 15.83
CA ARG A 4 -18.94 -9.36 16.27
C ARG A 4 -19.00 -8.48 15.03
N SER A 5 -19.65 -7.32 15.16
CA SER A 5 -19.55 -6.22 14.20
C SER A 5 -18.08 -5.92 13.88
N LYS A 6 -17.79 -5.48 12.66
CA LYS A 6 -16.42 -5.09 12.32
C LYS A 6 -16.05 -3.80 13.09
N PRO A 7 -14.75 -3.56 13.37
CA PRO A 7 -14.33 -2.47 14.26
C PRO A 7 -14.73 -1.07 13.81
N LEU A 8 -14.91 -0.85 12.50
CA LEU A 8 -15.26 0.45 11.92
C LEU A 8 -16.73 0.52 11.47
N ASP A 9 -17.55 -0.46 11.83
CA ASP A 9 -18.99 -0.43 11.54
C ASP A 9 -19.61 0.86 12.10
N GLY A 10 -20.32 1.58 11.24
CA GLY A 10 -20.95 2.87 11.57
C GLY A 10 -20.10 4.10 11.26
N LEU A 11 -18.82 3.96 10.89
CA LEU A 11 -18.03 5.07 10.38
C LEU A 11 -18.30 5.33 8.90
N LYS A 12 -18.47 6.60 8.54
CA LYS A 12 -18.63 7.05 7.15
C LYS A 12 -17.35 7.70 6.63
N VAL A 13 -16.90 7.28 5.46
CA VAL A 13 -15.69 7.80 4.80
C VAL A 13 -16.04 8.31 3.42
N VAL A 14 -15.69 9.56 3.12
CA VAL A 14 -15.78 10.11 1.76
C VAL A 14 -14.40 10.06 1.12
N ASP A 15 -14.30 9.32 0.02
CA ASP A 15 -13.05 9.02 -0.67
C ASP A 15 -13.00 9.74 -2.03
N PHE A 16 -12.27 10.85 -2.09
CA PHE A 16 -11.97 11.58 -3.34
C PHE A 16 -10.71 11.07 -4.03
N SER A 17 -10.10 10.00 -3.53
CA SER A 17 -8.81 9.57 -4.00
C SER A 17 -8.88 8.75 -5.29
N ALA A 18 -7.79 8.78 -6.04
CA ALA A 18 -7.63 8.04 -7.30
C ALA A 18 -6.32 7.25 -7.33
N VAL A 19 -6.21 6.33 -8.29
CA VAL A 19 -5.01 5.52 -8.52
C VAL A 19 -4.75 4.56 -7.36
N PHE A 20 -3.68 4.73 -6.55
CA PHE A 20 -3.23 3.68 -5.62
C PHE A 20 -3.15 4.13 -4.16
N ALA A 21 -2.42 5.20 -3.81
CA ALA A 21 -2.14 5.56 -2.41
C ALA A 21 -3.38 5.80 -1.54
N GLY A 22 -4.31 6.63 -2.01
CA GLY A 22 -5.58 6.84 -1.31
C GLY A 22 -6.51 5.65 -1.41
N PRO A 23 -6.70 5.03 -2.60
CA PRO A 23 -7.60 3.91 -2.73
C PRO A 23 -7.25 2.71 -1.85
N ILE A 24 -5.97 2.35 -1.69
CA ILE A 24 -5.58 1.27 -0.77
C ILE A 24 -5.85 1.61 0.70
N CYS A 25 -5.68 2.88 1.09
CA CYS A 25 -5.97 3.35 2.45
C CYS A 25 -7.46 3.18 2.77
N THR A 26 -8.34 3.73 1.93
CA THR A 26 -9.78 3.67 2.15
C THR A 26 -10.34 2.27 1.93
N ARG A 27 -9.69 1.45 1.08
CA ARG A 27 -10.00 0.03 0.96
C ARG A 27 -9.83 -0.72 2.28
N LEU A 28 -8.70 -0.51 2.96
CA LEU A 28 -8.44 -1.15 4.25
C LEU A 28 -9.44 -0.71 5.33
N LEU A 29 -9.91 0.55 5.28
CA LEU A 29 -11.02 1.03 6.14
C LEU A 29 -12.33 0.30 5.84
N SER A 30 -12.68 0.12 4.55
CA SER A 30 -13.87 -0.63 4.12
C SER A 30 -13.82 -2.10 4.58
N ASP A 31 -12.67 -2.75 4.42
CA ASP A 31 -12.48 -4.14 4.86
C ASP A 31 -12.69 -4.29 6.38
N CYS A 32 -12.37 -3.24 7.15
CA CYS A 32 -12.61 -3.14 8.59
C CYS A 32 -14.01 -2.64 9.00
N GLY A 33 -14.92 -2.41 8.04
CA GLY A 33 -16.35 -2.13 8.27
C GLY A 33 -16.80 -0.70 7.99
N ALA A 34 -15.90 0.21 7.62
CA ALA A 34 -16.30 1.57 7.30
C ALA A 34 -17.18 1.60 6.04
N ASP A 35 -18.20 2.44 6.04
CA ASP A 35 -18.98 2.77 4.86
C ASP A 35 -18.22 3.80 4.03
N VAL A 36 -17.55 3.33 2.98
CA VAL A 36 -16.70 4.15 2.13
C VAL A 36 -17.44 4.52 0.86
N ILE A 37 -17.67 5.82 0.67
CA ILE A 37 -18.27 6.41 -0.53
C ILE A 37 -17.15 7.02 -1.37
N LYS A 38 -16.79 6.36 -2.46
CA LYS A 38 -15.86 6.87 -3.46
C LYS A 38 -16.56 7.86 -4.38
N ILE A 39 -16.00 9.06 -4.49
CA ILE A 39 -16.45 10.11 -5.40
C ILE A 39 -15.59 10.07 -6.66
N GLU A 40 -16.25 9.97 -7.82
CA GLU A 40 -15.57 9.89 -9.11
C GLU A 40 -16.15 10.89 -10.11
N PRO A 41 -15.36 11.38 -11.08
CA PRO A 41 -15.93 12.19 -12.15
C PRO A 41 -16.90 11.35 -13.01
N PRO A 42 -18.04 11.89 -13.45
CA PRO A 42 -19.04 11.19 -14.27
C PRO A 42 -18.48 10.64 -15.59
N MET A 43 -17.46 11.30 -16.13
CA MET A 43 -16.78 10.88 -17.34
C MET A 43 -15.46 10.18 -17.01
N GLY A 44 -15.42 8.87 -17.24
CA GLY A 44 -14.21 8.05 -17.14
C GLY A 44 -13.87 7.54 -15.74
N GLY A 45 -14.30 8.22 -14.69
CA GLY A 45 -14.01 7.86 -13.30
C GLY A 45 -12.51 7.85 -12.99
N ASP A 46 -12.11 6.98 -12.07
CA ASP A 46 -10.70 6.71 -11.76
C ASP A 46 -9.98 6.09 -12.96
N VAL A 47 -8.80 6.61 -13.31
CA VAL A 47 -8.02 6.17 -14.48
C VAL A 47 -7.70 4.67 -14.44
N ILE A 48 -7.59 4.07 -13.25
CA ILE A 48 -7.30 2.63 -13.12
C ILE A 48 -8.52 1.74 -13.42
N ARG A 49 -9.71 2.30 -13.66
CA ARG A 49 -10.85 1.57 -14.26
C ARG A 49 -10.52 1.03 -15.65
N GLY A 50 -9.56 1.65 -16.33
CA GLY A 50 -9.14 1.25 -17.67
C GLY A 50 -10.17 1.62 -18.75
N PRO A 51 -9.87 1.29 -20.02
CA PRO A 51 -10.65 1.77 -21.17
C PRO A 51 -12.11 1.27 -21.22
N PHE A 52 -12.40 0.17 -20.52
CA PHE A 52 -13.73 -0.42 -20.47
C PHE A 52 -14.51 -0.08 -19.18
N GLY A 53 -14.00 0.83 -18.34
CA GLY A 53 -14.65 1.23 -17.09
C GLY A 53 -14.64 0.18 -15.97
N ARG A 54 -14.15 -1.04 -16.27
CA ARG A 54 -13.99 -2.16 -15.34
C ARG A 54 -12.59 -2.74 -15.49
N SER A 55 -11.87 -2.88 -14.38
CA SER A 55 -10.59 -3.60 -14.34
C SER A 55 -10.43 -4.37 -13.02
N ARG A 56 -9.73 -5.51 -13.06
CA ARG A 56 -9.37 -6.27 -11.85
C ARG A 56 -8.45 -5.47 -10.93
N LEU A 57 -7.68 -4.52 -11.49
CA LEU A 57 -6.85 -3.61 -10.72
C LEU A 57 -7.71 -2.63 -9.93
N PHE A 58 -8.75 -2.05 -10.53
CA PHE A 58 -9.70 -1.21 -9.82
C PHE A 58 -10.39 -1.98 -8.69
N ALA A 59 -10.81 -3.24 -8.93
CA ALA A 59 -11.40 -4.09 -7.90
C ALA A 59 -10.43 -4.33 -6.72
N HIS A 60 -9.14 -4.51 -6.99
CA HIS A 60 -8.12 -4.67 -5.95
C HIS A 60 -8.12 -3.49 -4.97
N PHE A 61 -8.18 -2.26 -5.49
CA PHE A 61 -8.09 -1.03 -4.71
C PHE A 61 -9.43 -0.46 -4.23
N ASN A 62 -10.56 -0.93 -4.76
CA ASN A 62 -11.86 -0.27 -4.50
C ASN A 62 -13.01 -1.22 -4.17
N ALA A 63 -12.78 -2.53 -4.05
CA ALA A 63 -13.86 -3.41 -3.63
C ALA A 63 -14.36 -3.10 -2.20
N GLY A 64 -15.63 -3.39 -1.95
CA GLY A 64 -16.32 -3.03 -0.72
C GLY A 64 -16.79 -1.58 -0.63
N LYS A 65 -16.31 -0.68 -1.50
CA LYS A 65 -16.74 0.72 -1.54
C LYS A 65 -18.06 0.88 -2.29
N ARG A 66 -18.83 1.91 -1.93
CA ARG A 66 -19.91 2.47 -2.76
C ARG A 66 -19.31 3.54 -3.68
N CYS A 67 -19.84 3.67 -4.89
CA CYS A 67 -19.34 4.62 -5.89
C CYS A 67 -20.45 5.59 -6.30
N VAL A 68 -20.15 6.88 -6.17
CA VAL A 68 -20.99 7.98 -6.62
C VAL A 68 -20.21 8.79 -7.65
N ALA A 69 -20.85 9.12 -8.76
CA ALA A 69 -20.21 9.94 -9.77
C ALA A 69 -20.72 11.39 -9.70
N ILE A 70 -19.84 12.34 -9.42
CA ILE A 70 -20.12 13.77 -9.21
C ILE A 70 -19.07 14.60 -9.94
N ASP A 71 -19.50 15.57 -10.74
CA ASP A 71 -18.59 16.54 -11.35
C ASP A 71 -18.43 17.77 -10.46
N LEU A 72 -17.26 17.88 -9.81
CA LEU A 72 -16.91 19.00 -8.93
C LEU A 72 -16.66 20.32 -9.69
N VAL A 73 -16.62 20.32 -11.03
CA VAL A 73 -16.57 21.56 -11.82
C VAL A 73 -17.89 22.33 -11.69
N HIS A 74 -19.00 21.62 -11.49
CA HIS A 74 -20.33 22.23 -11.30
C HIS A 74 -20.55 22.58 -9.83
N GLN A 75 -21.12 23.76 -9.57
CA GLN A 75 -21.41 24.21 -8.20
C GLN A 75 -22.41 23.28 -7.49
N GLU A 76 -23.37 22.72 -8.24
CA GLU A 76 -24.30 21.70 -7.78
C GLU A 76 -23.56 20.42 -7.36
N GLY A 77 -22.53 20.01 -8.10
CA GLY A 77 -21.69 18.87 -7.74
C GLY A 77 -20.91 19.13 -6.45
N GLN A 78 -20.37 20.34 -6.28
CA GLN A 78 -19.70 20.75 -5.04
C GLN A 78 -20.65 20.69 -3.84
N LYS A 79 -21.90 21.16 -4.00
CA LYS A 79 -22.93 21.07 -2.94
C LYS A 79 -23.23 19.62 -2.58
N LEU A 80 -23.36 18.73 -3.57
CA LEU A 80 -23.58 17.30 -3.31
C LEU A 80 -22.41 16.65 -2.57
N ALA A 81 -21.18 17.02 -2.93
CA ALA A 81 -19.99 16.55 -2.22
C ALA A 81 -19.92 17.08 -0.77
N HIS A 82 -20.25 18.35 -0.56
CA HIS A 82 -20.34 18.95 0.78
C HIS A 82 -21.41 18.27 1.63
N GLU A 83 -22.58 17.96 1.08
CA GLU A 83 -23.64 17.19 1.76
C GLU A 83 -23.14 15.81 2.24
N LEU A 84 -22.35 15.11 1.42
CA LEU A 84 -21.73 13.84 1.83
C LEU A 84 -20.69 14.02 2.94
N ILE A 85 -19.89 15.08 2.86
CA ILE A 85 -18.88 15.41 3.88
C ILE A 85 -19.55 15.78 5.21
N ALA A 86 -20.70 16.44 5.19
CA ALA A 86 -21.43 16.85 6.39
C ALA A 86 -21.84 15.66 7.28
N GLU A 87 -21.97 14.47 6.70
CA GLU A 87 -22.25 13.22 7.41
C GLU A 87 -21.02 12.34 7.63
N ALA A 88 -19.85 12.75 7.15
CA ALA A 88 -18.65 11.93 7.16
C ALA A 88 -17.88 12.01 8.49
N ASP A 89 -17.28 10.89 8.87
CA ASP A 89 -16.28 10.85 9.94
C ASP A 89 -14.87 11.15 9.40
N VAL A 90 -14.61 10.72 8.17
CA VAL A 90 -13.31 10.83 7.53
C VAL A 90 -13.47 11.30 6.09
N VAL A 91 -12.63 12.23 5.67
CA VAL A 91 -12.41 12.56 4.26
C VAL A 91 -11.00 12.14 3.86
N VAL A 92 -10.85 11.49 2.72
CA VAL A 92 -9.55 11.14 2.14
C VAL A 92 -9.45 11.70 0.73
N GLU A 93 -8.34 12.38 0.43
CA GLU A 93 -8.05 12.89 -0.90
C GLU A 93 -6.55 12.76 -1.23
N ASN A 94 -6.24 12.67 -2.52
CA ASN A 94 -4.86 12.65 -3.02
C ASN A 94 -4.68 13.50 -4.29
N TYR A 95 -5.45 14.58 -4.41
CA TYR A 95 -5.26 15.54 -5.47
C TYR A 95 -4.00 16.36 -5.20
N ARG A 96 -3.56 17.09 -6.24
CA ARG A 96 -2.47 18.06 -6.05
C ARG A 96 -2.91 19.12 -5.03
N PRO A 97 -2.01 19.54 -4.12
CA PRO A 97 -2.31 20.59 -3.15
C PRO A 97 -2.97 21.81 -3.78
N GLY A 98 -4.06 22.27 -3.17
CA GLY A 98 -4.87 23.40 -3.62
C GLY A 98 -6.01 23.07 -4.59
N ILE A 99 -6.16 21.83 -5.07
CA ILE A 99 -7.32 21.45 -5.90
C ILE A 99 -8.62 21.47 -5.09
N MET A 100 -8.66 20.81 -3.93
CA MET A 100 -9.87 20.79 -3.09
C MET A 100 -10.26 22.17 -2.56
N ALA A 101 -9.30 23.06 -2.36
CA ALA A 101 -9.54 24.45 -1.96
C ALA A 101 -10.26 25.27 -3.04
N LYS A 102 -10.14 24.90 -4.34
CA LYS A 102 -10.91 25.56 -5.41
C LYS A 102 -12.39 25.22 -5.38
N PHE A 103 -12.75 24.16 -4.64
CA PHE A 103 -14.11 23.66 -4.51
C PHE A 103 -14.69 23.93 -3.11
N ASP A 104 -13.93 24.61 -2.23
CA ASP A 104 -14.27 24.80 -0.81
C ASP A 104 -14.45 23.46 -0.04
N LEU A 105 -13.76 22.40 -0.49
CA LEU A 105 -13.80 21.05 0.09
C LEU A 105 -12.46 20.63 0.74
N ASP A 106 -11.54 21.57 0.95
CA ASP A 106 -10.31 21.32 1.69
C ASP A 106 -10.52 21.46 3.21
N TYR A 107 -9.57 20.95 4.00
CA TYR A 107 -9.66 21.00 5.45
C TYR A 107 -9.86 22.41 6.01
N ALA A 108 -9.19 23.43 5.45
CA ALA A 108 -9.28 24.78 5.97
C ALA A 108 -10.71 25.35 5.83
N SER A 109 -11.39 25.01 4.74
CA SER A 109 -12.78 25.42 4.48
C SER A 109 -13.78 24.65 5.36
N LEU A 110 -13.48 23.41 5.74
CA LEU A 110 -14.42 22.50 6.41
C LEU A 110 -14.30 22.46 7.95
N LYS A 111 -13.11 22.73 8.51
CA LYS A 111 -12.80 22.44 9.93
C LYS A 111 -13.67 23.17 10.96
N ASP A 112 -14.18 24.36 10.62
CA ASP A 112 -14.97 25.17 11.55
C ASP A 112 -16.43 24.70 11.57
N GLU A 113 -16.94 24.24 10.42
CA GLU A 113 -18.27 23.65 10.28
C GLU A 113 -18.32 22.21 10.82
N PHE A 114 -17.26 21.44 10.57
CA PHE A 114 -17.15 20.03 10.96
C PHE A 114 -15.94 19.79 11.88
N PRO A 115 -15.96 20.27 13.14
CA PRO A 115 -14.79 20.21 14.04
C PRO A 115 -14.40 18.79 14.48
N ALA A 116 -15.27 17.80 14.25
CA ALA A 116 -15.02 16.38 14.51
C ALA A 116 -14.45 15.63 13.28
N LEU A 117 -14.33 16.29 12.12
CA LEU A 117 -13.90 15.65 10.89
C LEU A 117 -12.41 15.28 10.93
N VAL A 118 -12.09 14.03 10.62
CA VAL A 118 -10.72 13.62 10.31
C VAL A 118 -10.49 13.81 8.81
N TYR A 119 -9.56 14.67 8.42
CA TYR A 119 -9.27 14.93 7.02
C TYR A 119 -7.87 14.45 6.69
N CYS A 120 -7.74 13.52 5.74
CA CYS A 120 -6.46 12.96 5.32
C CYS A 120 -6.14 13.36 3.89
N SER A 121 -5.01 14.05 3.75
CA SER A 121 -4.44 14.42 2.47
C SER A 121 -3.18 13.61 2.19
N ILE A 122 -3.15 12.92 1.06
CA ILE A 122 -2.01 12.12 0.62
C ILE A 122 -1.36 12.80 -0.57
N SER A 123 -0.11 13.24 -0.44
CA SER A 123 0.57 14.01 -1.50
C SER A 123 1.99 13.52 -1.78
N GLY A 124 2.61 14.02 -2.86
CA GLY A 124 3.99 13.68 -3.18
C GLY A 124 5.01 14.27 -2.20
N PHE A 125 4.84 15.56 -1.89
CA PHE A 125 5.85 16.40 -1.23
C PHE A 125 5.31 17.19 -0.03
N GLY A 126 4.08 16.91 0.42
CA GLY A 126 3.42 17.62 1.52
C GLY A 126 2.53 18.76 1.07
N GLN A 127 1.78 19.28 2.03
CA GLN A 127 0.81 20.37 1.86
C GLN A 127 1.41 21.74 2.14
N ALA A 128 2.71 21.79 2.44
CA ALA A 128 3.48 23.01 2.66
C ALA A 128 4.90 22.91 2.11
N GLY A 129 5.61 24.04 2.08
CA GLY A 129 7.01 24.11 1.67
C GLY A 129 7.23 24.34 0.17
N PRO A 130 8.51 24.38 -0.28
CA PRO A 130 8.87 24.86 -1.60
C PRO A 130 8.44 23.94 -2.76
N GLN A 131 8.14 22.67 -2.49
CA GLN A 131 7.76 21.68 -3.50
C GLN A 131 6.26 21.33 -3.48
N VAL A 132 5.43 22.07 -2.74
CA VAL A 132 4.00 21.80 -2.56
C VAL A 132 3.22 21.67 -3.87
N HIS A 133 3.57 22.42 -4.93
CA HIS A 133 2.89 22.33 -6.23
C HIS A 133 3.56 21.38 -7.23
N ARG A 134 4.60 20.65 -6.81
CA ARG A 134 5.30 19.70 -7.67
C ARG A 134 4.45 18.45 -7.88
N ALA A 135 4.21 18.10 -9.14
CA ALA A 135 3.51 16.86 -9.48
C ALA A 135 4.34 15.63 -9.08
N ALA A 136 3.67 14.59 -8.59
CA ALA A 136 4.31 13.36 -8.15
C ALA A 136 3.46 12.14 -8.48
N TYR A 137 4.13 11.11 -8.96
CA TYR A 137 3.71 9.71 -8.92
C TYR A 137 4.80 8.92 -8.17
N ALA A 138 4.53 7.66 -7.81
CA ALA A 138 5.47 6.86 -7.03
C ALA A 138 6.93 6.90 -7.56
N PRO A 139 7.22 6.71 -8.86
CA PRO A 139 8.60 6.77 -9.36
C PRO A 139 9.30 8.12 -9.13
N ILE A 140 8.55 9.22 -9.10
CA ILE A 140 9.10 10.55 -8.79
C ILE A 140 9.47 10.63 -7.31
N ALA A 141 8.63 10.08 -6.42
CA ALA A 141 8.91 10.05 -4.98
C ALA A 141 10.07 9.07 -4.65
N HIS A 142 10.14 7.95 -5.36
CA HIS A 142 11.27 7.00 -5.30
C HIS A 142 12.59 7.70 -5.57
N ALA A 143 12.69 8.39 -6.71
CA ALA A 143 13.88 9.15 -7.08
C ALA A 143 14.18 10.29 -6.11
N ALA A 144 13.16 11.05 -5.68
CA ALA A 144 13.34 12.22 -4.83
C ALA A 144 13.72 11.90 -3.37
N SER A 145 13.34 10.73 -2.87
CA SER A 145 13.56 10.33 -1.46
C SER A 145 14.96 9.79 -1.17
N GLY A 146 15.78 9.56 -2.22
CA GLY A 146 17.06 8.86 -2.10
C GLY A 146 16.94 7.34 -2.07
N PHE A 147 15.72 6.78 -2.04
CA PHE A 147 15.49 5.33 -2.06
C PHE A 147 16.12 4.66 -3.29
N ASP A 148 15.91 5.22 -4.48
CA ASP A 148 16.46 4.64 -5.72
C ASP A 148 17.97 4.67 -5.77
N TYR A 149 18.57 5.75 -5.25
CA TYR A 149 20.01 5.89 -5.17
C TYR A 149 20.60 4.83 -4.23
N VAL A 150 19.99 4.62 -3.07
CA VAL A 150 20.38 3.54 -2.16
C VAL A 150 20.23 2.17 -2.83
N HIS A 151 19.10 1.92 -3.49
CA HIS A 151 18.87 0.64 -4.16
C HIS A 151 19.88 0.37 -5.28
N GLN A 152 20.34 1.42 -5.98
CA GLN A 152 21.39 1.36 -6.98
C GLN A 152 22.75 0.99 -6.35
N LEU A 153 23.12 1.60 -5.23
CA LEU A 153 24.37 1.31 -4.52
C LEU A 153 24.47 -0.14 -4.05
N ASP A 154 23.33 -0.77 -3.74
CA ASP A 154 23.26 -2.17 -3.31
C ASP A 154 23.27 -3.18 -4.48
N GLN A 155 23.30 -2.73 -5.74
CA GLN A 155 23.42 -3.62 -6.90
C GLN A 155 24.85 -4.13 -7.09
N ILE A 156 24.98 -5.28 -7.76
CA ILE A 156 26.29 -5.89 -8.08
C ILE A 156 27.13 -4.97 -8.98
N ASP A 157 26.48 -4.26 -9.91
CA ASP A 157 27.10 -3.24 -10.74
C ASP A 157 26.66 -1.86 -10.24
N SER A 158 27.50 -1.23 -9.42
CA SER A 158 27.24 0.10 -8.87
C SER A 158 27.25 1.22 -9.93
N GLU A 159 27.79 0.96 -11.12
CA GLU A 159 27.80 1.90 -12.25
C GLU A 159 26.56 1.77 -13.14
N ALA A 160 25.73 0.74 -12.91
CA ALA A 160 24.45 0.60 -13.60
C ALA A 160 23.54 1.80 -13.28
N PRO A 161 22.68 2.26 -14.21
CA PRO A 161 21.74 3.35 -13.93
C PRO A 161 20.78 2.99 -12.77
N PRO A 162 20.14 3.98 -12.12
CA PRO A 162 19.09 3.72 -11.14
C PRO A 162 18.02 2.75 -11.68
N PRO A 163 17.39 1.96 -10.80
CA PRO A 163 16.47 0.89 -11.19
C PRO A 163 15.28 1.40 -12.01
N VAL A 164 14.83 0.57 -12.96
CA VAL A 164 13.56 0.77 -13.67
C VAL A 164 12.43 0.21 -12.83
N TRP A 165 11.44 1.04 -12.49
CA TRP A 165 10.33 0.62 -11.62
C TRP A 165 9.05 0.30 -12.39
N GLY A 166 8.52 -0.90 -12.15
CA GLY A 166 7.12 -1.26 -12.40
C GLY A 166 6.29 -1.46 -11.13
N ILE A 167 6.88 -1.20 -9.96
CA ILE A 167 6.29 -1.46 -8.64
C ILE A 167 6.07 -0.13 -7.93
N MET A 168 4.84 0.16 -7.55
CA MET A 168 4.45 1.44 -6.95
C MET A 168 4.63 1.44 -5.42
N VAL A 169 5.87 1.29 -4.94
CA VAL A 169 6.17 1.16 -3.49
C VAL A 169 5.68 2.37 -2.70
N ALA A 170 5.86 3.59 -3.22
CA ALA A 170 5.51 4.80 -2.51
C ALA A 170 4.00 4.89 -2.31
N ASP A 171 3.20 4.52 -3.31
CA ASP A 171 1.74 4.51 -3.18
C ASP A 171 1.29 3.56 -2.05
N MET A 172 1.74 2.30 -2.11
CA MET A 172 1.32 1.27 -1.14
C MET A 172 1.77 1.61 0.29
N LEU A 173 2.99 2.11 0.45
CA LEU A 173 3.55 2.46 1.75
C LEU A 173 2.85 3.70 2.34
N THR A 174 2.67 4.74 1.53
CA THR A 174 2.01 5.98 1.97
C THR A 174 0.55 5.74 2.33
N GLY A 175 -0.17 4.93 1.54
CA GLY A 175 -1.54 4.52 1.87
C GLY A 175 -1.63 3.71 3.16
N SER A 176 -0.60 2.90 3.48
CA SER A 176 -0.53 2.17 4.75
C SER A 176 -0.30 3.11 5.94
N TYR A 177 0.57 4.12 5.79
CA TYR A 177 0.75 5.16 6.81
C TYR A 177 -0.51 6.01 6.99
N ALA A 178 -1.18 6.40 5.90
CA ALA A 178 -2.44 7.13 5.93
C ALA A 178 -3.51 6.37 6.71
N HIS A 179 -3.67 5.05 6.45
CA HIS A 179 -4.59 4.19 7.18
C HIS A 179 -4.30 4.20 8.69
N GLY A 180 -3.03 4.05 9.09
CA GLY A 180 -2.63 4.12 10.50
C GLY A 180 -2.85 5.50 11.14
N ALA A 181 -2.57 6.57 10.40
CA ALA A 181 -2.77 7.94 10.85
C ALA A 181 -4.26 8.27 11.05
N ILE A 182 -5.14 7.84 10.14
CA ILE A 182 -6.60 7.99 10.26
C ILE A 182 -7.10 7.29 11.51
N LEU A 183 -6.71 6.02 11.73
CA LEU A 183 -7.11 5.30 12.95
C LEU A 183 -6.59 5.98 14.23
N THR A 184 -5.39 6.56 14.17
CA THR A 184 -4.81 7.34 15.28
C THR A 184 -5.61 8.61 15.56
N ALA A 185 -5.96 9.37 14.51
CA ALA A 185 -6.77 10.58 14.62
C ALA A 185 -8.20 10.29 15.09
N LEU A 186 -8.82 9.20 14.63
CA LEU A 186 -10.14 8.75 15.11
C LEU A 186 -10.10 8.39 16.60
N LEU A 187 -9.05 7.71 17.07
CA LEU A 187 -8.86 7.46 18.51
C LEU A 187 -8.64 8.75 19.31
N GLY A 188 -7.89 9.70 18.75
CA GLY A 188 -7.72 11.04 19.32
C GLY A 188 -9.05 11.78 19.44
N ARG A 189 -9.87 11.74 18.38
CA ARG A 189 -11.21 12.30 18.32
C ARG A 189 -12.12 11.73 19.40
N GLU A 190 -12.12 10.42 19.60
CA GLU A 190 -12.92 9.77 20.65
C GLU A 190 -12.53 10.27 22.06
N ARG A 191 -11.25 10.58 22.28
CA ARG A 191 -10.74 11.03 23.58
C ARG A 191 -10.91 12.53 23.82
N HIS A 192 -10.90 13.32 22.75
CA HIS A 192 -10.77 14.78 22.84
C HIS A 192 -11.91 15.55 22.16
N GLY A 193 -12.83 14.85 21.48
CA GLY A 193 -14.01 15.42 20.82
C GLY A 193 -13.71 16.23 19.55
N ARG A 194 -12.48 16.20 19.03
CA ARG A 194 -12.07 16.95 17.83
C ARG A 194 -11.37 16.04 16.83
N GLY A 195 -11.69 16.24 15.56
CA GLY A 195 -10.96 15.63 14.45
C GLY A 195 -9.59 16.30 14.25
N ASP A 196 -8.91 15.92 13.18
CA ASP A 196 -7.57 16.40 12.88
C ASP A 196 -7.32 16.47 11.37
N TYR A 197 -6.26 17.19 10.99
CA TYR A 197 -5.74 17.21 9.64
C TYR A 197 -4.47 16.37 9.53
N ILE A 198 -4.52 15.37 8.67
CA ILE A 198 -3.42 14.47 8.39
C ILE A 198 -2.82 14.87 7.04
N ASP A 199 -1.58 15.33 7.06
CA ASP A 199 -0.73 15.49 5.88
C ASP A 199 0.29 14.34 5.86
N VAL A 200 0.20 13.47 4.84
CA VAL A 200 1.11 12.34 4.68
C VAL A 200 1.72 12.36 3.28
N THR A 201 3.03 12.18 3.22
CA THR A 201 3.80 12.40 1.98
C THR A 201 4.46 11.12 1.47
N MET A 202 4.47 10.96 0.16
CA MET A 202 5.23 9.88 -0.48
C MET A 202 6.74 10.04 -0.27
N LEU A 203 7.24 11.28 -0.24
CA LEU A 203 8.66 11.55 -0.01
C LEU A 203 9.13 11.00 1.34
N GLU A 204 8.47 11.39 2.44
CA GLU A 204 8.86 10.98 3.80
C GLU A 204 8.56 9.50 4.02
N SER A 205 7.47 8.99 3.45
CA SER A 205 7.15 7.56 3.50
C SER A 205 8.28 6.71 2.93
N MET A 206 8.86 7.11 1.79
CA MET A 206 9.97 6.37 1.17
C MET A 206 11.28 6.50 1.97
N MET A 207 11.54 7.65 2.59
CA MET A 207 12.71 7.83 3.46
C MET A 207 12.73 6.83 4.63
N MET A 208 11.56 6.41 5.12
CA MET A 208 11.43 5.40 6.19
C MET A 208 11.97 4.02 5.78
N LEU A 209 12.20 3.74 4.50
CA LEU A 209 12.78 2.49 4.02
C LEU A 209 14.31 2.46 4.03
N ILE A 210 14.98 3.61 4.21
CA ILE A 210 16.44 3.73 4.16
C ILE A 210 17.06 4.33 5.44
N PRO A 211 16.61 3.95 6.65
CA PRO A 211 17.02 4.62 7.88
C PRO A 211 18.53 4.54 8.11
N SER A 212 19.16 3.40 7.85
CA SER A 212 20.61 3.22 8.01
C SER A 212 21.40 4.18 7.13
N HIS A 213 20.98 4.37 5.87
CA HIS A 213 21.65 5.26 4.93
C HIS A 213 21.52 6.73 5.34
N ILE A 214 20.35 7.13 5.85
CA ILE A 214 20.15 8.47 6.42
C ILE A 214 21.09 8.71 7.62
N GLN A 215 21.29 7.72 8.48
CA GLN A 215 22.23 7.85 9.60
C GLN A 215 23.69 7.84 9.13
N PHE A 216 24.06 6.97 8.19
CA PHE A 216 25.41 6.88 7.65
C PHE A 216 25.85 8.13 6.90
N ALA A 217 24.93 8.81 6.21
CA ALA A 217 25.19 10.08 5.54
C ALA A 217 25.61 11.22 6.51
N GLN A 218 25.41 11.04 7.81
CA GLN A 218 25.79 12.00 8.86
C GLN A 218 27.13 11.63 9.55
N MET A 219 27.80 10.56 9.11
CA MET A 219 29.06 10.09 9.68
C MET A 219 30.24 10.44 8.77
N GLU A 220 31.38 10.77 9.36
CA GLU A 220 32.63 11.00 8.60
C GLU A 220 33.16 9.69 8.00
N ASN A 221 33.02 8.59 8.74
CA ASN A 221 33.49 7.25 8.34
C ASN A 221 32.40 6.21 8.59
N PRO A 222 31.37 6.14 7.73
CA PRO A 222 30.29 5.17 7.90
C PRO A 222 30.81 3.74 7.75
N PRO A 223 30.21 2.75 8.45
CA PRO A 223 30.55 1.35 8.23
C PRO A 223 30.18 0.94 6.79
N PRO A 224 30.84 -0.09 6.22
CA PRO A 224 30.42 -0.65 4.94
C PRO A 224 28.96 -1.10 5.00
N ALA A 225 28.20 -0.82 3.94
CA ALA A 225 26.85 -1.36 3.81
C ALA A 225 26.90 -2.89 3.88
N ALA A 226 26.00 -3.48 4.67
CA ALA A 226 25.87 -4.92 4.79
C ALA A 226 24.53 -5.32 4.19
N GLY A 227 24.58 -5.90 2.98
CA GLY A 227 23.40 -6.35 2.26
C GLY A 227 23.14 -7.86 2.39
N PHE A 228 21.93 -8.26 2.03
CA PHE A 228 21.61 -9.64 1.67
C PHE A 228 21.63 -9.76 0.15
N ARG A 229 22.07 -10.91 -0.39
CA ARG A 229 22.06 -11.14 -1.84
C ARG A 229 21.47 -12.50 -2.20
N PRO A 230 20.91 -12.67 -3.41
CA PRO A 230 20.51 -13.97 -3.91
C PRO A 230 21.69 -14.95 -3.95
N ILE A 231 21.47 -16.19 -3.52
CA ILE A 231 22.44 -17.29 -3.51
C ILE A 231 22.10 -18.26 -4.62
N LEU A 232 23.05 -18.53 -5.50
CA LEU A 232 22.85 -19.41 -6.65
C LEU A 232 22.58 -20.87 -6.23
N CYS A 233 21.54 -21.44 -6.81
CA CYS A 233 21.22 -22.88 -6.78
C CYS A 233 21.33 -23.45 -8.20
N LYS A 234 21.09 -24.76 -8.35
CA LYS A 234 21.17 -25.46 -9.65
C LYS A 234 20.25 -24.88 -10.73
N ASP A 235 19.06 -24.40 -10.34
CA ASP A 235 17.99 -23.98 -11.25
C ASP A 235 17.35 -22.64 -10.85
N GLY A 236 18.05 -21.81 -10.07
CA GLY A 236 17.56 -20.50 -9.66
C GLY A 236 18.31 -19.95 -8.44
N PHE A 237 17.61 -19.17 -7.61
CA PHE A 237 18.20 -18.53 -6.43
C PHE A 237 17.38 -18.78 -5.17
N VAL A 238 18.05 -18.75 -4.02
CA VAL A 238 17.43 -18.63 -2.69
C VAL A 238 17.97 -17.40 -1.99
N MET A 239 17.16 -16.80 -1.10
CA MET A 239 17.62 -15.80 -0.16
C MET A 239 18.00 -16.49 1.15
N VAL A 240 19.20 -16.22 1.67
CA VAL A 240 19.69 -16.77 2.95
C VAL A 240 20.02 -15.62 3.90
N CYS A 241 19.40 -15.61 5.08
CA CYS A 241 19.55 -14.54 6.06
C CYS A 241 20.32 -15.01 7.29
N ILE A 242 21.61 -14.65 7.35
CA ILE A 242 22.47 -14.97 8.50
C ILE A 242 22.70 -13.70 9.32
N VAL A 243 21.89 -13.51 10.36
CA VAL A 243 21.92 -12.29 11.19
C VAL A 243 22.46 -12.51 12.60
N SER A 244 22.68 -13.77 13.00
CA SER A 244 23.19 -14.12 14.33
C SER A 244 24.25 -15.23 14.26
N ASP A 245 25.05 -15.36 15.32
CA ASP A 245 26.02 -16.45 15.48
C ASP A 245 25.33 -17.83 15.47
N LYS A 246 24.10 -17.90 16.00
CA LYS A 246 23.28 -19.11 15.91
C LYS A 246 22.99 -19.47 14.46
N ASN A 247 22.61 -18.50 13.62
CA ASN A 247 22.36 -18.76 12.20
C ASN A 247 23.65 -19.21 11.49
N LEU A 248 24.79 -18.59 11.81
CA LEU A 248 26.08 -18.99 11.23
C LEU A 248 26.43 -20.43 11.61
N LYS A 249 26.29 -20.80 12.88
CA LYS A 249 26.51 -22.17 13.36
C LYS A 249 25.58 -23.19 12.70
N CYS A 250 24.29 -22.85 12.58
CA CYS A 250 23.32 -23.67 11.86
C CYS A 250 23.73 -23.86 10.39
N LEU A 251 24.11 -22.78 9.70
CA LEU A 251 24.56 -22.82 8.31
C LEU A 251 25.81 -23.70 8.16
N ALA A 252 26.86 -23.41 8.92
CA ALA A 252 28.13 -24.14 8.94
C ALA A 252 27.91 -25.65 9.11
N LYS A 253 27.07 -26.04 10.07
CA LYS A 253 26.69 -27.43 10.29
C LYS A 253 25.90 -28.01 9.09
N THR A 254 24.93 -27.27 8.58
CA THR A 254 24.02 -27.73 7.51
C THR A 254 24.76 -27.99 6.20
N ILE A 255 25.73 -27.15 5.86
CA ILE A 255 26.53 -27.29 4.64
C ILE A 255 27.77 -28.18 4.83
N GLY A 256 27.93 -28.80 6.01
CA GLY A 256 29.03 -29.71 6.31
C GLY A 256 30.39 -29.04 6.53
N LYS A 257 30.42 -27.73 6.75
CA LYS A 257 31.64 -26.91 6.94
C LYS A 257 31.62 -26.25 8.33
N SER A 258 31.73 -27.06 9.37
CA SER A 258 31.55 -26.59 10.77
C SER A 258 32.58 -25.53 11.18
N GLU A 259 33.77 -25.56 10.58
CA GLU A 259 34.85 -24.59 10.77
C GLU A 259 34.47 -23.16 10.39
N LEU A 260 33.48 -22.96 9.51
CA LEU A 260 32.99 -21.62 9.14
C LEU A 260 32.39 -20.87 10.33
N ALA A 261 31.93 -21.60 11.36
CA ALA A 261 31.37 -21.00 12.55
C ALA A 261 32.42 -20.27 13.40
N ASP A 262 33.70 -20.65 13.28
CA ASP A 262 34.81 -20.09 14.05
C ASP A 262 35.75 -19.22 13.19
N ASP A 263 35.51 -19.15 11.87
CA ASP A 263 36.28 -18.30 10.97
C ASP A 263 36.06 -16.82 11.29
N GLU A 264 37.13 -16.11 11.67
CA GLU A 264 37.12 -14.69 12.04
C GLU A 264 36.55 -13.80 10.92
N ARG A 265 36.71 -14.19 9.65
CA ARG A 265 36.19 -13.45 8.49
C ARG A 265 34.67 -13.44 8.47
N PHE A 266 34.04 -14.50 8.97
CA PHE A 266 32.59 -14.70 8.91
C PHE A 266 31.87 -14.35 10.20
N GLN A 267 32.60 -13.94 11.25
CA GLN A 267 32.00 -13.39 12.45
C GLN A 267 31.27 -12.06 12.17
N LEU A 268 30.32 -11.71 13.04
CA LEU A 268 29.58 -10.45 12.95
C LEU A 268 30.55 -9.25 12.94
N GLY A 269 30.29 -8.26 12.09
CA GLY A 269 31.16 -7.09 11.90
C GLY A 269 32.25 -7.29 10.84
N ASN A 270 32.94 -8.43 10.83
CA ASN A 270 33.94 -8.75 9.80
C ASN A 270 33.30 -9.29 8.52
N ARG A 271 32.15 -9.96 8.63
CA ARG A 271 31.45 -10.57 7.50
C ARG A 271 31.10 -9.58 6.39
N SER A 272 30.74 -8.34 6.73
CA SER A 272 30.40 -7.31 5.72
C SER A 272 31.56 -7.02 4.76
N ARG A 273 32.81 -7.13 5.25
CA ARG A 273 34.02 -6.96 4.44
C ARG A 273 34.43 -8.22 3.68
N ASN A 274 33.85 -9.37 4.03
CA ASN A 274 34.18 -10.69 3.49
C ASN A 274 32.96 -11.37 2.85
N GLN A 275 31.97 -10.59 2.40
CA GLN A 275 30.70 -11.12 1.90
C GLN A 275 30.88 -12.04 0.69
N ASP A 276 31.72 -11.67 -0.27
CA ASP A 276 31.95 -12.51 -1.47
C ASP A 276 32.49 -13.89 -1.11
N ALA A 277 33.49 -13.94 -0.22
CA ALA A 277 34.03 -15.19 0.27
C ALA A 277 32.95 -15.98 1.03
N PHE A 278 32.18 -15.32 1.90
CA PHE A 278 31.13 -15.96 2.68
C PHE A 278 30.05 -16.59 1.80
N PHE A 279 29.55 -15.84 0.82
CA PHE A 279 28.51 -16.32 -0.08
C PHE A 279 29.02 -17.42 -1.01
N LYS A 280 30.28 -17.38 -1.44
CA LYS A 280 30.91 -18.46 -2.20
C LYS A 280 30.88 -19.79 -1.43
N GLU A 281 31.17 -19.77 -0.12
CA GLU A 281 31.11 -20.97 0.72
C GLU A 281 29.71 -21.61 0.72
N ILE A 282 28.66 -20.78 0.69
CA ILE A 282 27.26 -21.21 0.62
C ILE A 282 26.92 -21.74 -0.78
N GLU A 283 27.35 -21.03 -1.84
CA GLU A 283 27.07 -21.39 -3.23
C GLU A 283 27.73 -22.70 -3.65
N GLU A 284 28.92 -23.03 -3.13
CA GLU A 284 29.55 -24.34 -3.33
C GLU A 284 28.68 -25.51 -2.86
N PHE A 285 27.82 -25.28 -1.86
CA PHE A 285 26.82 -26.23 -1.40
C PHE A 285 25.52 -26.14 -2.22
N THR A 286 24.93 -24.95 -2.32
CA THR A 286 23.57 -24.78 -2.88
C THR A 286 23.50 -25.06 -4.38
N THR A 287 24.59 -24.87 -5.14
CA THR A 287 24.64 -25.17 -6.58
C THR A 287 24.48 -26.66 -6.91
N GLN A 288 24.61 -27.55 -5.92
CA GLN A 288 24.39 -28.99 -6.08
C GLN A 288 22.91 -29.39 -6.02
N TYR A 289 22.05 -28.49 -5.55
CA TYR A 289 20.63 -28.75 -5.28
C TYR A 289 19.74 -27.80 -6.09
N THR A 290 18.54 -28.27 -6.42
CA THR A 290 17.49 -27.38 -6.92
C THR A 290 17.08 -26.37 -5.85
N VAL A 291 16.47 -25.25 -6.23
CA VAL A 291 15.97 -24.21 -5.30
C VAL A 291 15.07 -24.81 -4.22
N VAL A 292 14.18 -25.74 -4.59
CA VAL A 292 13.26 -26.40 -3.66
C VAL A 292 13.99 -27.30 -2.68
N GLU A 293 14.98 -28.07 -3.15
CA GLU A 293 15.80 -28.93 -2.30
C GLU A 293 16.67 -28.12 -1.35
N ALA A 294 17.33 -27.07 -1.85
CA ALA A 294 18.18 -26.18 -1.07
C ALA A 294 17.38 -25.47 0.03
N GLU A 295 16.23 -24.88 -0.31
CA GLU A 295 15.32 -24.24 0.64
C GLU A 295 14.90 -25.21 1.76
N ARG A 296 14.55 -26.46 1.41
CA ARG A 296 14.17 -27.47 2.38
C ARG A 296 15.33 -27.84 3.30
N ILE A 297 16.50 -28.18 2.74
CA ILE A 297 17.67 -28.61 3.52
C ILE A 297 18.11 -27.50 4.49
N LEU A 298 18.17 -26.26 4.01
CA LEU A 298 18.55 -25.10 4.81
C LEU A 298 17.55 -24.84 5.94
N ASN A 299 16.24 -24.82 5.65
CA ASN A 299 15.22 -24.63 6.69
C ASN A 299 15.20 -25.78 7.71
N ASP A 300 15.32 -27.05 7.27
CA ASP A 300 15.42 -28.23 8.15
C ASP A 300 16.66 -28.14 9.06
N GLY A 301 17.74 -27.52 8.56
CA GLY A 301 18.97 -27.21 9.31
C GLY A 301 18.88 -26.01 10.27
N GLY A 302 17.74 -25.31 10.29
CA GLY A 302 17.53 -24.11 11.10
C GLY A 302 18.16 -22.83 10.52
N VAL A 303 18.48 -22.83 9.22
CA VAL A 303 18.98 -21.68 8.49
C VAL A 303 17.80 -20.91 7.89
N PRO A 304 17.58 -19.64 8.27
CA PRO A 304 16.50 -18.84 7.68
C PRO A 304 16.75 -18.61 6.19
N CYS A 305 15.89 -19.19 5.35
CA CYS A 305 15.94 -18.96 3.91
C CYS A 305 14.57 -19.07 3.26
N SER A 306 14.43 -18.46 2.08
CA SER A 306 13.26 -18.60 1.21
C SER A 306 13.69 -18.55 -0.24
N ARG A 307 12.99 -19.30 -1.09
CA ARG A 307 13.09 -19.11 -2.54
C ARG A 307 12.40 -17.83 -3.00
N TYR A 308 12.69 -17.42 -4.24
CA TYR A 308 11.98 -16.36 -4.94
C TYR A 308 10.76 -16.96 -5.67
N ASN A 309 9.55 -16.67 -5.19
CA ASN A 309 8.32 -17.17 -5.79
C ASN A 309 7.83 -16.24 -6.91
N ALA A 310 7.28 -16.81 -7.99
CA ALA A 310 6.52 -16.03 -8.95
C ALA A 310 5.15 -15.65 -8.37
N PRO A 311 4.51 -14.55 -8.83
CA PRO A 311 3.17 -14.18 -8.36
C PRO A 311 2.13 -15.29 -8.50
N SER A 312 2.22 -16.11 -9.55
CA SER A 312 1.35 -17.27 -9.77
C SER A 312 1.45 -18.33 -8.66
N ASP A 313 2.63 -18.49 -8.07
CA ASP A 313 2.88 -19.49 -7.03
C ASP A 313 2.26 -19.08 -5.69
N LEU A 314 1.99 -17.78 -5.50
CA LEU A 314 1.43 -17.25 -4.27
C LEU A 314 0.00 -17.75 -4.02
N PHE A 315 -0.76 -18.02 -5.08
CA PHE A 315 -2.16 -18.45 -4.96
C PHE A 315 -2.30 -19.86 -4.38
N SER A 316 -1.28 -20.71 -4.50
CA SER A 316 -1.23 -22.06 -3.95
C SER A 316 -0.28 -22.19 -2.76
N HIS A 317 0.32 -21.09 -2.29
CA HIS A 317 1.29 -21.12 -1.20
C HIS A 317 0.62 -21.52 0.13
N PRO A 318 1.03 -22.62 0.80
CA PRO A 318 0.33 -23.16 1.98
C PRO A 318 0.15 -22.13 3.11
N GLN A 319 1.20 -21.34 3.40
CA GLN A 319 1.12 -20.28 4.41
C GLN A 319 0.10 -19.19 4.05
N LEU A 320 -0.06 -18.85 2.76
CA LEU A 320 -0.99 -17.82 2.32
C LEU A 320 -2.43 -18.33 2.30
N THR A 321 -2.63 -19.61 1.98
CA THR A 321 -3.90 -20.33 2.13
C THR A 321 -4.35 -20.35 3.59
N GLU A 322 -3.48 -20.76 4.51
CA GLU A 322 -3.78 -20.77 5.96
C GLU A 322 -4.12 -19.36 6.48
N ARG A 323 -3.39 -18.35 6.00
CA ARG A 323 -3.65 -16.95 6.34
C ARG A 323 -4.88 -16.36 5.65
N ARG A 324 -5.52 -17.10 4.73
CA ARG A 324 -6.65 -16.61 3.91
C ARG A 324 -6.28 -15.29 3.23
N SER A 325 -5.13 -15.27 2.56
CA SER A 325 -4.52 -14.03 2.04
C SER A 325 -5.24 -13.46 0.82
N PHE A 326 -6.17 -14.22 0.23
CA PHE A 326 -6.92 -13.82 -0.95
C PHE A 326 -8.41 -14.11 -0.77
N THR A 327 -9.24 -13.25 -1.36
CA THR A 327 -10.66 -13.47 -1.54
C THR A 327 -10.96 -13.68 -3.02
N GLU A 328 -11.85 -14.63 -3.32
CA GLU A 328 -12.31 -14.91 -4.68
C GLU A 328 -13.37 -13.90 -5.14
N PHE A 329 -13.17 -13.40 -6.34
CA PHE A 329 -14.03 -12.49 -7.07
C PHE A 329 -14.43 -13.14 -8.40
N GLU A 330 -15.48 -12.61 -9.01
CA GLU A 330 -15.92 -13.01 -10.34
C GLU A 330 -16.22 -11.75 -11.16
N ASP A 331 -15.77 -11.75 -12.41
CA ASP A 331 -16.18 -10.79 -13.44
C ASP A 331 -16.84 -11.53 -14.61
N ASP A 332 -17.27 -10.80 -15.63
CA ASP A 332 -17.94 -11.35 -16.82
C ASP A 332 -17.08 -12.38 -17.59
N THR A 333 -15.78 -12.47 -17.30
CA THR A 333 -14.80 -13.33 -17.98
C THR A 333 -14.45 -14.56 -17.16
N SER A 334 -14.04 -14.38 -15.91
CA SER A 334 -13.64 -15.50 -15.03
C SER A 334 -13.56 -15.09 -13.56
N LYS A 335 -13.41 -16.11 -12.71
CA LYS A 335 -12.97 -15.91 -11.34
C LYS A 335 -11.54 -15.37 -11.28
N PHE A 336 -11.26 -14.56 -10.27
CA PHE A 336 -9.94 -14.02 -9.95
C PHE A 336 -9.78 -13.79 -8.45
N LEU A 337 -8.56 -13.56 -7.99
CA LEU A 337 -8.23 -13.39 -6.58
C LEU A 337 -7.81 -11.95 -6.29
N VAL A 338 -8.34 -11.37 -5.21
CA VAL A 338 -7.93 -10.08 -4.66
C VAL A 338 -7.31 -10.32 -3.30
N GLN A 339 -6.18 -9.66 -3.03
CA GLN A 339 -5.49 -9.80 -1.75
C GLN A 339 -6.31 -9.20 -0.61
N ASN A 340 -6.36 -9.89 0.53
CA ASN A 340 -6.91 -9.38 1.78
C ASN A 340 -5.89 -8.50 2.50
N ALA A 341 -6.34 -7.70 3.47
CA ALA A 341 -5.45 -6.97 4.37
C ALA A 341 -4.35 -7.91 4.95
N PRO A 342 -3.08 -7.46 5.07
CA PRO A 342 -1.96 -8.33 5.45
C PRO A 342 -1.95 -8.70 6.95
N TYR A 343 -3.07 -8.51 7.66
CA TYR A 343 -3.26 -8.79 9.07
C TYR A 343 -4.59 -9.49 9.32
N LEU A 344 -4.69 -10.22 10.43
CA LEU A 344 -5.89 -10.95 10.84
C LEU A 344 -6.38 -10.45 12.19
N LEU A 345 -7.68 -10.26 12.31
CA LEU A 345 -8.34 -10.11 13.61
C LEU A 345 -8.93 -11.46 14.02
N ARG A 346 -8.55 -11.96 15.20
CA ARG A 346 -8.98 -13.28 15.66
C ARG A 346 -10.50 -13.40 15.83
N ASN A 347 -11.16 -12.28 16.12
CA ASN A 347 -12.57 -12.25 16.51
C ASN A 347 -13.52 -11.69 15.43
N VAL A 348 -12.97 -11.20 14.31
CA VAL A 348 -13.73 -10.54 13.23
C VAL A 348 -13.15 -10.96 11.89
N ASP A 349 -14.02 -11.24 10.93
CA ASP A 349 -13.62 -11.45 9.54
C ASP A 349 -13.51 -10.11 8.82
N ILE A 350 -12.28 -9.75 8.43
CA ILE A 350 -11.96 -8.54 7.68
C ILE A 350 -11.53 -8.88 6.24
N SER A 351 -11.98 -10.02 5.72
CA SER A 351 -11.76 -10.36 4.32
C SER A 351 -12.38 -9.29 3.43
N THR A 352 -11.66 -8.99 2.36
CA THR A 352 -12.04 -8.12 1.24
C THR A 352 -13.44 -8.46 0.75
N THR A 353 -14.38 -7.51 0.83
CA THR A 353 -15.73 -7.73 0.28
C THR A 353 -15.65 -7.94 -1.24
N PRO A 354 -16.23 -9.03 -1.80
CA PRO A 354 -16.08 -9.38 -3.21
C PRO A 354 -17.02 -8.60 -4.14
N THR A 355 -16.96 -7.26 -4.12
CA THR A 355 -17.77 -6.37 -4.97
C THR A 355 -16.88 -5.50 -5.86
N ASN A 356 -17.31 -5.15 -7.06
CA ASN A 356 -16.53 -4.26 -7.92
C ASN A 356 -17.45 -3.17 -8.47
N PRO A 357 -17.55 -2.01 -7.80
CA PRO A 357 -18.63 -1.08 -8.08
C PRO A 357 -18.49 -0.44 -9.47
N GLU A 358 -19.59 -0.39 -10.20
CA GLU A 358 -19.67 0.35 -11.45
C GLU A 358 -19.57 1.86 -11.20
N LEU A 359 -19.18 2.61 -12.22
CA LEU A 359 -19.07 4.06 -12.10
C LEU A 359 -20.46 4.66 -11.80
N GLY A 360 -20.58 5.29 -10.63
CA GLY A 360 -21.83 5.91 -10.19
C GLY A 360 -22.95 4.93 -9.84
N GLU A 361 -22.64 3.64 -9.62
CA GLU A 361 -23.62 2.60 -9.28
C GLU A 361 -24.54 2.99 -8.12
N HIS A 362 -24.01 3.73 -7.14
CA HIS A 362 -24.71 4.06 -5.89
C HIS A 362 -25.21 5.51 -5.86
N THR A 363 -25.09 6.27 -6.96
CA THR A 363 -25.51 7.69 -6.99
C THR A 363 -27.02 7.84 -6.73
N THR A 364 -27.85 6.98 -7.32
CA THR A 364 -29.31 7.01 -7.14
C THR A 364 -29.73 6.51 -5.77
N GLU A 365 -29.04 5.50 -5.21
CA GLU A 365 -29.25 5.03 -3.84
C GLU A 365 -29.02 6.16 -2.83
N ILE A 366 -27.89 6.86 -2.98
CA ILE A 366 -27.42 7.87 -2.03
C ILE A 366 -28.22 9.17 -2.13
N PHE A 367 -28.53 9.65 -3.34
CA PHE A 367 -29.23 10.93 -3.51
C PHE A 367 -30.73 10.80 -3.83
N GLY A 368 -31.20 9.64 -4.30
CA GLY A 368 -32.57 9.48 -4.80
C GLY A 368 -33.65 9.43 -3.74
N GLN A 369 -33.32 9.00 -2.51
CA GLN A 369 -34.31 8.95 -1.42
C GLN A 369 -34.71 10.33 -0.91
N SER A 370 -33.83 11.32 -1.06
CA SER A 370 -34.01 12.68 -0.54
C SER A 370 -34.41 13.70 -1.63
N ARG A 371 -34.48 13.28 -2.90
CA ARG A 371 -34.65 14.19 -4.05
C ARG A 371 -35.69 13.70 -5.04
N ASP A 372 -36.27 14.66 -5.78
CA ASP A 372 -37.13 14.37 -6.92
C ASP A 372 -36.33 13.62 -8.01
N SER A 373 -36.81 12.45 -8.43
CA SER A 373 -36.22 11.64 -9.49
C SER A 373 -36.03 12.41 -10.81
N ASN A 374 -36.88 13.41 -11.09
CA ASN A 374 -36.72 14.27 -12.26
C ASN A 374 -35.50 15.19 -12.15
N LEU A 375 -35.16 15.66 -10.94
CA LEU A 375 -33.99 16.48 -10.71
C LEU A 375 -32.71 15.68 -10.91
N LEU A 376 -32.64 14.45 -10.39
CA LEU A 376 -31.47 13.58 -10.59
C LEU A 376 -31.23 13.23 -12.06
N ARG A 377 -32.31 12.96 -12.82
CA ARG A 377 -32.19 12.75 -14.27
C ARG A 377 -31.70 14.01 -14.99
N SER A 378 -32.25 15.17 -14.64
CA SER A 378 -31.81 16.45 -15.19
C SER A 378 -30.33 16.74 -14.89
N TRP A 379 -29.85 16.44 -13.68
CA TRP A 379 -28.43 16.56 -13.34
C TRP A 379 -27.56 15.56 -14.08
N ARG A 380 -28.06 14.33 -14.33
CA ARG A 380 -27.36 13.36 -15.18
C ARG A 380 -27.22 13.87 -16.61
N ASP A 381 -28.29 14.41 -17.18
CA ASP A 381 -28.29 14.95 -18.55
C ASP A 381 -27.37 16.18 -18.69
N GLN A 382 -27.17 16.93 -17.61
CA GLN A 382 -26.23 18.05 -17.51
C GLN A 382 -24.78 17.62 -17.22
N GLY A 383 -24.53 16.35 -16.91
CA GLY A 383 -23.21 15.84 -16.55
C GLY A 383 -22.76 16.20 -15.13
N ILE A 384 -23.64 16.70 -14.27
CA ILE A 384 -23.35 17.03 -12.86
C ILE A 384 -23.16 15.76 -12.05
N VAL A 385 -23.93 14.72 -12.36
CA VAL A 385 -23.81 13.38 -11.76
C VAL A 385 -23.79 12.31 -12.84
N GLY A 386 -23.25 11.13 -12.51
CA GLY A 386 -23.29 9.94 -13.37
C GLY A 386 -23.88 8.74 -12.63
N PHE A 387 -24.64 7.92 -13.36
CA PHE A 387 -25.11 6.62 -12.88
C PHE A 387 -25.57 5.75 -14.05
N PRO A 388 -25.49 4.40 -13.91
CA PRO A 388 -26.05 3.46 -14.87
C PRO A 388 -27.55 3.71 -15.12
N ASP A 389 -28.03 3.32 -16.31
CA ASP A 389 -29.45 3.46 -16.69
C ASP A 389 -30.43 2.63 -15.87
#